data_AF-A0A7S2VW64-F1
#
_entry.id   AF-A0A7S2VW64-F1
#
_cell.length_a   1.000
_cell.length_b   1.000
_cell.length_c   1.000
_cell.angle_alpha   90.00
_cell.angle_beta   90.00
_cell.angle_gamma   90.00
#
_symmetry.space_group_name_H-M   'P 1'
#
loop_
_entity.id
_entity.type
_entity.pdbx_description
1 polymer ?
#
loop_
_entity_poly.entity_id
_entity_poly.type
_entity_poly.pdbx_seq_one_letter_code
_entity_poly.pdbx_strand_id
1 'polypeptide(L)'
;ADVAGVASIIVSGMCNARVVFDGLYNPVALTASGKPYYKNENGKTLYFDPDCGTGSNLDLWIFDGQEPSVTAASDLDGDGTCNHAGFIADTGDFPPIGTNKWKVWCSGFVDMDITLIENECVATTSVSDDGSDGNIYCVNGGTAVGVVGACECVSCDAGFGGTNCAEPSCAAGFSGTPPDNCSFQPTTRQELKDAINA
;
A
#
# COMPACT_ATOMS: atom_id res chain seq x y z
N ALA A 1 0.62 18.89 7.57
CA ALA A 1 1.98 18.43 7.23
C ALA A 1 1.91 17.52 6.01
N ASP A 2 3.03 17.33 5.31
CA ASP A 2 3.10 16.50 4.10
C ASP A 2 3.01 15.00 4.45
N VAL A 3 2.39 14.20 3.58
CA VAL A 3 2.25 12.73 3.70
C VAL A 3 3.23 11.98 2.79
N ALA A 4 4.25 12.67 2.30
CA ALA A 4 5.34 12.06 1.55
C ALA A 4 5.93 10.85 2.30
N GLY A 5 5.90 9.68 1.66
CA GLY A 5 6.41 8.42 2.23
C GLY A 5 5.40 7.63 3.08
N VAL A 6 4.14 8.07 3.17
CA VAL A 6 3.06 7.25 3.73
C VAL A 6 2.45 6.39 2.62
N ALA A 7 2.46 5.06 2.78
CA ALA A 7 1.85 4.14 1.83
C ALA A 7 0.31 4.27 1.82
N SER A 8 -0.32 4.03 0.67
CA SER A 8 -1.77 3.83 0.62
C SER A 8 -2.15 2.48 1.23
N ILE A 9 -3.42 2.29 1.62
CA ILE A 9 -3.86 1.07 2.31
C ILE A 9 -5.07 0.49 1.59
N ILE A 10 -5.09 -0.83 1.38
CA ILE A 10 -6.28 -1.57 0.95
C ILE A 10 -6.96 -2.14 2.19
N VAL A 11 -8.24 -1.82 2.36
CA VAL A 11 -9.09 -2.33 3.44
C VAL A 11 -10.04 -3.37 2.87
N SER A 12 -10.17 -4.51 3.56
CA SER A 12 -11.15 -5.54 3.22
C SER A 12 -11.69 -6.26 4.46
N GLY A 13 -12.87 -6.87 4.34
CA GLY A 13 -13.47 -7.72 5.37
C GLY A 13 -14.65 -7.07 6.09
N MET A 14 -15.09 -5.87 5.67
CA MET A 14 -16.26 -5.23 6.25
C MET A 14 -17.52 -6.08 6.04
N CYS A 15 -18.46 -6.00 6.98
CA CYS A 15 -19.77 -6.62 6.79
C CYS A 15 -20.57 -5.91 5.70
N ASN A 16 -21.56 -6.60 5.10
CA ASN A 16 -22.37 -6.04 4.01
C ASN A 16 -22.97 -4.65 4.30
N ALA A 17 -23.38 -4.37 5.55
CA ALA A 17 -23.92 -3.07 5.95
C ALA A 17 -22.88 -1.93 5.92
N ARG A 18 -21.58 -2.27 5.91
CA ARG A 18 -20.43 -1.35 5.92
C ARG A 18 -19.45 -1.60 4.77
N VAL A 19 -19.84 -2.34 3.73
CA VAL A 19 -18.96 -2.68 2.59
C VAL A 19 -18.40 -1.45 1.86
N VAL A 20 -19.05 -0.29 1.97
CA VAL A 20 -18.54 0.99 1.43
C VAL A 20 -17.24 1.48 2.09
N PHE A 21 -16.87 0.88 3.23
CA PHE A 21 -15.60 1.09 3.91
C PHE A 21 -14.49 0.16 3.43
N ASP A 22 -14.78 -0.88 2.63
CA ASP A 22 -13.74 -1.62 1.93
C ASP A 22 -13.18 -0.79 0.76
N GLY A 23 -11.98 -1.13 0.30
CA GLY A 23 -11.33 -0.53 -0.87
C GLY A 23 -10.02 0.18 -0.56
N LEU A 24 -9.52 0.95 -1.54
CA LEU A 24 -8.27 1.68 -1.47
C LEU A 24 -8.43 3.01 -0.71
N TYR A 25 -7.59 3.20 0.30
CA TYR A 25 -7.46 4.39 1.14
C TYR A 25 -6.14 5.10 0.82
N ASN A 26 -6.23 6.31 0.27
CA ASN A 26 -5.05 7.12 0.00
C ASN A 26 -4.77 8.04 1.19
N PRO A 27 -3.50 8.26 1.59
CA PRO A 27 -3.17 9.20 2.65
C PRO A 27 -3.49 10.62 2.20
N VAL A 28 -4.04 11.43 3.10
CA VAL A 28 -4.50 12.78 2.76
C VAL A 28 -3.71 13.85 3.52
N ALA A 29 -3.58 13.73 4.84
CA ALA A 29 -2.71 14.57 5.65
C ALA A 29 -2.32 13.89 6.96
N LEU A 30 -1.39 14.51 7.69
CA LEU A 30 -1.17 14.19 9.11
C LEU A 30 -2.08 15.04 10.00
N THR A 31 -2.65 14.43 11.04
CA THR A 31 -3.44 15.11 12.07
C THR A 31 -2.52 15.83 13.09
N ALA A 32 -3.10 16.50 14.09
CA ALA A 32 -2.33 17.23 15.10
C ALA A 32 -1.37 16.34 15.90
N SER A 33 -1.68 15.04 16.03
CA SER A 33 -0.81 14.05 16.68
C SER A 33 0.36 13.59 15.79
N GLY A 34 0.39 14.00 14.53
CA GLY A 34 1.40 13.57 13.55
C GLY A 34 1.07 12.24 12.86
N LYS A 35 -0.05 11.60 13.20
CA LYS A 35 -0.49 10.35 12.58
C LYS A 35 -1.25 10.64 11.27
N PRO A 36 -1.14 9.78 10.24
CA PRO A 36 -1.84 9.98 8.98
C PRO A 36 -3.34 9.76 9.14
N TYR A 37 -4.11 10.49 8.35
CA TYR A 37 -5.46 10.10 8.00
C TYR A 37 -5.56 9.76 6.52
N TYR A 38 -6.44 8.81 6.23
CA TYR A 38 -6.66 8.29 4.90
C TYR A 38 -8.10 8.50 4.47
N LYS A 39 -8.33 8.50 3.14
CA LYS A 39 -9.68 8.58 2.56
C LYS A 39 -9.80 7.65 1.35
N ASN A 40 -10.91 6.93 1.26
CA ASN A 40 -11.24 6.11 0.10
C ASN A 40 -12.08 6.88 -0.94
N GLU A 41 -12.31 6.28 -2.11
CA GLU A 41 -13.09 6.88 -3.20
C GLU A 41 -14.56 7.18 -2.82
N ASN A 42 -15.09 6.45 -1.82
CA ASN A 42 -16.45 6.64 -1.29
C ASN A 42 -16.53 7.74 -0.22
N GLY A 43 -15.43 8.46 0.01
CA GLY A 43 -15.33 9.51 1.02
C GLY A 43 -15.31 8.99 2.46
N LYS A 44 -15.01 7.71 2.67
CA LYS A 44 -14.82 7.13 4.01
C LYS A 44 -13.40 7.34 4.48
N THR A 45 -13.24 7.56 5.77
CA THR A 45 -11.97 7.93 6.38
C THR A 45 -11.47 6.86 7.33
N LEU A 46 -10.15 6.81 7.48
CA LEU A 46 -9.45 6.04 8.50
C LEU A 46 -8.47 6.98 9.20
N TYR A 47 -8.61 7.17 10.51
CA TYR A 47 -7.76 8.08 11.28
C TYR A 47 -7.63 7.66 12.73
N PHE A 48 -6.62 8.21 13.41
CA PHE A 48 -6.44 8.04 14.84
C PHE A 48 -7.10 9.18 15.61
N ASP A 49 -7.98 8.84 16.56
CA ASP A 49 -8.54 9.78 17.53
C ASP A 49 -8.27 9.27 18.96
N PRO A 50 -7.48 10.01 19.76
CA PRO A 50 -7.26 9.65 21.15
C PRO A 50 -8.53 9.78 21.99
N ASP A 51 -9.46 10.69 21.66
CA ASP A 51 -10.70 10.87 22.40
C ASP A 51 -11.77 11.39 21.44
N CYS A 52 -12.63 10.50 20.94
CA CYS A 52 -13.75 10.81 20.06
C CYS A 52 -14.90 11.56 20.76
N GLY A 53 -14.61 12.56 21.60
CA GLY A 53 -15.60 13.45 22.21
C GLY A 53 -16.20 12.96 23.54
N THR A 54 -15.70 11.87 24.12
CA THR A 54 -16.22 11.35 25.40
C THR A 54 -15.53 11.94 26.63
N GLY A 55 -14.44 12.67 26.45
CA GLY A 55 -13.60 13.15 27.55
C GLY A 55 -12.71 12.05 28.15
N SER A 56 -12.58 10.92 27.45
CA SER A 56 -11.77 9.77 27.86
C SER A 56 -10.76 9.46 26.78
N ASN A 57 -9.50 9.26 27.19
CA ASN A 57 -8.49 8.77 26.24
C ASN A 57 -8.73 7.29 25.95
N LEU A 58 -9.10 6.99 24.70
CA LEU A 58 -9.41 5.67 24.17
C LEU A 58 -8.31 5.17 23.20
N ASP A 59 -7.52 6.08 22.63
CA ASP A 59 -6.45 5.78 21.65
C ASP A 59 -6.93 4.84 20.53
N LEU A 60 -7.83 5.33 19.67
CA LEU A 60 -8.51 4.53 18.65
C LEU A 60 -8.05 4.86 17.24
N TRP A 61 -7.84 3.82 16.42
CA TRP A 61 -7.98 3.93 14.98
C TRP A 61 -9.43 3.72 14.60
N ILE A 62 -9.98 4.63 13.79
CA ILE A 62 -11.41 4.80 13.56
C ILE A 62 -11.70 4.80 12.05
N PHE A 63 -12.69 4.02 11.65
CA PHE A 63 -13.37 4.14 10.37
C PHE A 63 -14.60 5.05 10.49
N ASP A 64 -14.63 6.14 9.74
CA ASP A 64 -15.72 7.12 9.79
C ASP A 64 -16.25 7.55 8.42
N GLY A 65 -17.47 8.08 8.39
CA GLY A 65 -18.02 8.81 7.26
C GLY A 65 -17.61 10.29 7.23
N GLN A 66 -17.06 10.82 8.33
CA GLN A 66 -16.75 12.22 8.51
C GLN A 66 -15.25 12.47 8.33
N GLU A 67 -14.92 13.67 7.86
CA GLU A 67 -13.51 14.04 7.66
C GLU A 67 -12.92 14.52 8.99
N PRO A 68 -11.79 13.94 9.44
CA PRO A 68 -11.18 14.36 10.69
C PRO A 68 -10.53 15.73 10.57
N SER A 69 -10.59 16.50 11.64
CA SER A 69 -9.85 17.73 11.83
C SER A 69 -8.36 17.45 11.93
N VAL A 70 -7.57 18.15 11.12
CA VAL A 70 -6.10 18.03 11.15
C VAL A 70 -5.44 18.88 12.23
N THR A 71 -6.22 19.67 12.97
CA THR A 71 -5.71 20.59 14.01
C THR A 71 -6.29 20.32 15.39
N ALA A 72 -7.37 19.55 15.50
CA ALA A 72 -7.92 19.16 16.79
C ALA A 72 -7.04 18.08 17.45
N ALA A 73 -6.97 18.09 18.78
CA ALA A 73 -6.25 17.10 19.57
C ALA A 73 -7.14 15.94 20.06
N SER A 74 -8.45 16.11 19.97
CA SER A 74 -9.53 15.20 20.38
C SER A 74 -10.79 15.60 19.62
N ASP A 75 -11.78 14.70 19.55
CA ASP A 75 -13.06 14.89 18.87
C ASP A 75 -12.82 15.36 17.44
N LEU A 76 -12.06 14.56 16.70
CA LEU A 76 -11.49 14.99 15.43
C LEU A 76 -12.59 15.24 14.40
N ASP A 77 -13.70 14.51 14.40
CA ASP A 77 -14.84 14.78 13.52
C ASP A 77 -15.82 15.83 14.08
N GLY A 78 -15.68 16.22 15.35
CA GLY A 78 -16.33 17.37 15.96
C GLY A 78 -17.82 17.17 16.23
N ASP A 79 -18.27 15.92 16.35
CA ASP A 79 -19.67 15.59 16.63
C ASP A 79 -19.94 15.45 18.15
N GLY A 80 -18.88 15.42 18.96
CA GLY A 80 -18.94 15.34 20.42
C GLY A 80 -19.27 13.95 20.95
N THR A 81 -19.21 12.91 20.10
CA THR A 81 -19.54 11.52 20.43
C THR A 81 -18.68 10.52 19.66
N CYS A 82 -18.56 9.29 20.16
CA CYS A 82 -17.86 8.22 19.42
C CYS A 82 -18.78 7.53 18.40
N ASN A 83 -19.34 8.30 17.46
CA ASN A 83 -20.28 7.81 16.45
C ASN A 83 -19.58 7.44 15.13
N HIS A 84 -18.79 6.38 15.18
CA HIS A 84 -18.01 5.87 14.07
C HIS A 84 -18.50 4.52 13.53
N ALA A 85 -18.11 4.17 12.30
CA ALA A 85 -18.51 2.91 11.67
C ALA A 85 -17.75 1.69 12.20
N GLY A 86 -16.52 1.87 12.66
CA GLY A 86 -15.73 0.83 13.30
C GLY A 86 -14.45 1.36 13.91
N PHE A 87 -13.85 0.60 14.83
CA PHE A 87 -12.64 1.01 15.51
C PHE A 87 -11.80 -0.17 16.01
N ILE A 88 -10.54 0.12 16.31
CA ILE A 88 -9.63 -0.73 17.08
C ILE A 88 -8.80 0.15 18.01
N ALA A 89 -8.57 -0.32 19.23
CA ALA A 89 -7.67 0.37 20.16
C ALA A 89 -6.23 -0.01 19.85
N ASP A 90 -5.42 0.96 19.42
CA ASP A 90 -4.02 0.78 19.07
C ASP A 90 -3.31 2.15 19.06
N THR A 91 -2.12 2.23 19.65
CA THR A 91 -1.37 3.49 19.83
C THR A 91 -0.30 3.73 18.76
N GLY A 92 -0.15 2.80 17.82
CA GLY A 92 0.84 2.83 16.75
C GLY A 92 0.74 4.08 15.88
N ASP A 93 1.84 4.47 15.26
CA ASP A 93 1.90 5.65 14.38
C ASP A 93 1.15 5.47 13.07
N PHE A 94 0.80 4.23 12.74
CA PHE A 94 0.01 3.82 11.59
C PHE A 94 -1.08 2.85 12.05
N PRO A 95 -2.19 2.71 11.29
CA PRO A 95 -3.20 1.71 11.62
C PRO A 95 -2.59 0.30 11.56
N PRO A 96 -3.07 -0.65 12.37
CA PRO A 96 -2.47 -1.97 12.44
C PRO A 96 -2.65 -2.75 11.12
N ILE A 97 -1.55 -2.92 10.39
CA ILE A 97 -1.47 -3.69 9.13
C ILE A 97 -1.68 -5.19 9.40
N GLY A 98 -2.20 -5.90 8.41
CA GLY A 98 -2.58 -7.31 8.47
C GLY A 98 -4.04 -7.51 8.90
N THR A 99 -4.39 -8.77 9.16
CA THR A 99 -5.73 -9.13 9.62
C THR A 99 -5.84 -9.01 11.14
N ASN A 100 -6.68 -8.07 11.61
CA ASN A 100 -6.91 -7.80 13.03
C ASN A 100 -8.40 -7.83 13.36
N LYS A 101 -8.73 -7.94 14.66
CA LYS A 101 -10.13 -7.89 15.14
C LYS A 101 -10.55 -6.46 15.41
N TRP A 102 -11.43 -5.93 14.56
CA TRP A 102 -12.01 -4.60 14.70
C TRP A 102 -13.44 -4.70 15.21
N LYS A 103 -13.85 -3.74 16.04
CA LYS A 103 -15.26 -3.55 16.40
C LYS A 103 -15.92 -2.78 15.27
N VAL A 104 -16.86 -3.39 14.55
CA VAL A 104 -17.56 -2.76 13.42
C VAL A 104 -19.07 -2.74 13.66
N TRP A 105 -19.72 -1.62 13.34
CA TRP A 105 -21.17 -1.49 13.43
C TRP A 105 -21.85 -2.17 12.24
N CYS A 106 -22.37 -3.38 12.44
CA CYS A 106 -23.08 -4.16 11.40
C CYS A 106 -24.58 -4.29 11.65
N SER A 107 -25.01 -4.18 12.91
CA SER A 107 -26.39 -3.98 13.41
C SER A 107 -26.30 -3.76 14.94
N GLY A 108 -25.26 -3.03 15.35
CA GLY A 108 -24.58 -3.20 16.63
C GLY A 108 -23.10 -3.55 16.40
N PHE A 109 -22.26 -3.26 17.40
CA PHE A 109 -20.82 -3.55 17.32
C PHE A 109 -20.54 -5.04 17.45
N VAL A 110 -19.83 -5.58 16.46
CA VAL A 110 -19.37 -6.98 16.42
C VAL A 110 -17.88 -7.01 16.09
N ASP A 111 -17.20 -8.08 16.50
CA ASP A 111 -15.81 -8.30 16.10
C ASP A 111 -15.77 -8.83 14.66
N MET A 112 -15.05 -8.14 13.80
CA MET A 112 -14.80 -8.51 12.40
C MET A 112 -13.31 -8.69 12.18
N ASP A 113 -12.93 -9.69 11.40
CA ASP A 113 -11.56 -9.83 10.91
C ASP A 113 -11.39 -8.89 9.71
N ILE A 114 -10.84 -7.69 9.96
CA ILE A 114 -10.57 -6.69 8.94
C ILE A 114 -9.10 -6.76 8.57
N THR A 115 -8.81 -6.74 7.27
CA THR A 115 -7.45 -6.81 6.74
C THR A 115 -7.07 -5.47 6.12
N LEU A 116 -6.00 -4.89 6.63
CA LEU A 116 -5.33 -3.72 6.05
C LEU A 116 -4.04 -4.19 5.39
N ILE A 117 -3.82 -3.86 4.12
CA ILE A 117 -2.59 -4.17 3.39
C ILE A 117 -2.02 -2.86 2.85
N GLU A 118 -0.73 -2.62 3.01
CA GLU A 118 -0.07 -1.51 2.32
C GLU A 118 -0.15 -1.73 0.81
N ASN A 119 -0.54 -0.71 0.06
CA ASN A 119 -0.70 -0.78 -1.37
C ASN A 119 0.64 -0.55 -2.11
N GLU A 120 1.66 -1.30 -1.71
CA GLU A 120 3.00 -1.27 -2.30
C GLU A 120 3.52 -2.70 -2.41
N CYS A 121 4.36 -2.94 -3.41
CA CYS A 121 4.95 -4.26 -3.62
C CYS A 121 6.24 -4.43 -2.83
N VAL A 122 6.36 -5.58 -2.16
CA VAL A 122 7.53 -5.98 -1.40
C VAL A 122 8.14 -7.22 -2.05
N ALA A 123 9.45 -7.17 -2.29
CA ALA A 123 10.18 -8.33 -2.79
C ALA A 123 10.32 -9.37 -1.66
N THR A 124 10.04 -10.63 -1.97
CA THR A 124 10.18 -11.75 -1.01
C THR A 124 11.13 -12.81 -1.54
N THR A 125 11.27 -13.92 -0.80
CA THR A 125 12.02 -15.11 -1.21
C THR A 125 11.13 -16.33 -1.41
N SER A 126 9.82 -16.17 -1.27
CA SER A 126 8.85 -17.25 -1.40
C SER A 126 8.45 -17.42 -2.86
N VAL A 127 8.78 -18.57 -3.45
CA VAL A 127 8.63 -18.81 -4.89
C VAL A 127 7.18 -18.80 -5.41
N SER A 128 6.19 -18.83 -4.51
CA SER A 128 4.77 -18.73 -4.85
C SER A 128 4.25 -17.31 -4.95
N ASP A 129 5.04 -16.32 -4.54
CA ASP A 129 4.60 -14.94 -4.40
C ASP A 129 4.60 -14.26 -5.78
N ASP A 130 3.41 -13.93 -6.26
CA ASP A 130 3.14 -13.44 -7.61
C ASP A 130 2.75 -11.96 -7.69
N GLY A 131 2.71 -11.27 -6.54
CA GLY A 131 2.33 -9.86 -6.41
C GLY A 131 0.85 -9.63 -6.11
N SER A 132 0.01 -10.66 -6.13
CA SER A 132 -1.44 -10.50 -5.93
C SER A 132 -1.82 -9.97 -4.55
N ASP A 133 -1.01 -10.27 -3.54
CA ASP A 133 -1.17 -9.84 -2.15
C ASP A 133 -0.16 -8.75 -1.74
N GLY A 134 0.58 -8.19 -2.70
CA GLY A 134 1.66 -7.22 -2.48
C GLY A 134 3.03 -7.86 -2.33
N ASN A 135 3.13 -9.18 -2.23
CA ASN A 135 4.40 -9.88 -2.15
C ASN A 135 4.77 -10.45 -3.52
N ILE A 136 5.98 -10.17 -4.03
CA ILE A 136 6.46 -10.70 -5.30
C ILE A 136 7.86 -11.31 -5.17
N TYR A 137 8.08 -12.48 -5.78
CA TYR A 137 9.40 -13.11 -5.84
C TYR A 137 10.13 -12.79 -7.14
N CYS A 138 11.19 -11.99 -7.05
CA CYS A 138 12.08 -11.69 -8.19
C CYS A 138 13.13 -12.81 -8.35
N VAL A 139 12.87 -13.78 -9.23
CA VAL A 139 13.62 -15.05 -9.26
C VAL A 139 15.10 -14.91 -9.65
N ASN A 140 15.41 -13.96 -10.55
CA ASN A 140 16.78 -13.65 -10.96
C ASN A 140 17.13 -12.21 -10.57
N GLY A 141 17.06 -11.94 -9.26
CA GLY A 141 17.38 -10.62 -8.70
C GLY A 141 16.37 -9.54 -9.08
N GLY A 142 16.67 -8.30 -8.71
CA GLY A 142 15.82 -7.13 -8.98
C GLY A 142 15.21 -6.49 -7.73
N THR A 143 14.40 -5.46 -7.95
CA THR A 143 13.70 -4.68 -6.93
C THR A 143 12.21 -4.70 -7.24
N ALA A 144 11.38 -5.06 -6.25
CA ALA A 144 9.94 -4.97 -6.39
C ALA A 144 9.49 -3.51 -6.42
N VAL A 145 8.60 -3.19 -7.34
CA VAL A 145 7.94 -1.90 -7.49
C VAL A 145 6.48 -2.13 -7.85
N GLY A 146 5.68 -1.06 -7.80
CA GLY A 146 4.26 -1.10 -8.15
C GLY A 146 3.37 -1.23 -6.92
N VAL A 147 2.15 -1.69 -7.17
CA VAL A 147 1.06 -1.78 -6.18
C VAL A 147 0.48 -3.19 -6.17
N VAL A 148 -0.24 -3.54 -5.09
CA VAL A 148 -0.84 -4.87 -4.91
C VAL A 148 -1.67 -5.26 -6.14
N GLY A 149 -1.41 -6.46 -6.68
CA GLY A 149 -2.04 -6.98 -7.90
C GLY A 149 -1.43 -6.50 -9.23
N ALA A 150 -0.46 -5.57 -9.18
CA ALA A 150 0.28 -5.07 -10.33
C ALA A 150 1.77 -4.89 -9.99
N CYS A 151 2.32 -5.83 -9.22
CA CYS A 151 3.73 -5.83 -8.86
C CYS A 151 4.62 -6.17 -10.05
N GLU A 152 5.77 -5.52 -10.12
CA GLU A 152 6.82 -5.81 -11.09
C GLU A 152 8.19 -5.82 -10.41
N CYS A 153 9.08 -6.67 -10.91
CA CYS A 153 10.49 -6.66 -10.57
C CYS A 153 11.26 -5.87 -11.63
N VAL A 154 11.91 -4.78 -11.22
CA VAL A 154 12.80 -4.00 -12.08
C VAL A 154 14.26 -4.28 -11.74
N SER A 155 15.18 -3.88 -12.62
CA SER A 155 16.63 -4.07 -12.42
C SER A 155 17.01 -5.55 -12.21
N CYS A 156 16.38 -6.46 -12.96
CA CYS A 156 16.72 -7.88 -12.99
C CYS A 156 18.21 -8.11 -13.27
N ASP A 157 18.72 -9.27 -12.85
CA ASP A 157 20.07 -9.70 -13.18
C ASP A 157 20.29 -9.75 -14.70
N ALA A 158 21.54 -9.56 -15.12
CA ALA A 158 21.88 -9.48 -16.53
C ALA A 158 21.40 -10.71 -17.31
N GLY A 159 20.62 -10.47 -18.38
CA GLY A 159 20.03 -11.53 -19.21
C GLY A 159 18.65 -12.00 -18.76
N PHE A 160 18.04 -11.35 -17.77
CA PHE A 160 16.69 -11.65 -17.29
C PHE A 160 15.76 -10.43 -17.33
N GLY A 161 14.47 -10.70 -17.40
CA GLY A 161 13.40 -9.71 -17.50
C GLY A 161 12.04 -10.34 -17.22
N GLY A 162 10.98 -9.61 -17.56
CA GLY A 162 9.62 -10.02 -17.23
C GLY A 162 9.16 -9.55 -15.86
N THR A 163 7.87 -9.76 -15.57
CA THR A 163 7.20 -9.25 -14.36
C THR A 163 7.92 -9.66 -13.07
N ASN A 164 8.50 -10.86 -13.03
CA ASN A 164 9.22 -11.36 -11.86
C ASN A 164 10.67 -11.77 -12.16
N CYS A 165 11.28 -11.21 -13.21
CA CYS A 165 12.63 -11.54 -13.68
C CYS A 165 12.83 -13.02 -14.09
N ALA A 166 11.76 -13.75 -14.43
CA ALA A 166 11.86 -15.17 -14.83
C ALA A 166 12.22 -15.37 -16.30
N GLU A 167 11.96 -14.38 -17.14
CA GLU A 167 12.07 -14.53 -18.59
C GLU A 167 13.49 -14.18 -19.05
N PRO A 168 14.07 -14.95 -19.98
CA PRO A 168 15.30 -14.53 -20.65
C PRO A 168 15.12 -13.17 -21.32
N SER A 169 16.05 -12.24 -21.09
CA SER A 169 16.11 -10.94 -21.72
C SER A 169 17.46 -10.74 -22.41
N CYS A 170 17.54 -9.85 -23.38
CA CYS A 170 18.82 -9.46 -23.92
C CYS A 170 19.52 -8.52 -22.93
N ALA A 171 20.85 -8.67 -22.78
CA ALA A 171 21.64 -7.74 -21.98
C ALA A 171 21.45 -6.30 -22.47
N ALA A 172 21.65 -5.32 -21.58
CA ALA A 172 21.54 -3.91 -21.93
C ALA A 172 22.40 -3.57 -23.17
N GLY A 173 21.80 -2.91 -24.16
CA GLY A 173 22.42 -2.61 -25.46
C GLY A 173 22.24 -3.71 -26.53
N PHE A 174 21.57 -4.82 -26.21
CA PHE A 174 21.22 -5.88 -27.15
C PHE A 174 19.70 -5.99 -27.31
N SER A 175 19.24 -6.41 -28.49
CA SER A 175 17.82 -6.67 -28.76
C SER A 175 17.61 -7.89 -29.66
N GLY A 176 16.41 -8.46 -29.60
CA GLY A 176 15.93 -9.54 -30.46
C GLY A 176 15.10 -10.57 -29.67
N THR A 177 15.30 -11.87 -29.91
CA THR A 177 14.53 -12.95 -29.26
C THR A 177 15.46 -13.74 -28.34
N PRO A 178 15.50 -13.41 -27.04
CA PRO A 178 16.36 -14.11 -26.08
C PRO A 178 15.98 -15.61 -25.97
N PRO A 179 16.93 -16.49 -25.61
CA PRO A 179 18.35 -16.20 -25.40
C PRO A 179 19.17 -16.17 -26.71
N ASP A 180 18.68 -16.80 -27.78
CA ASP A 180 19.50 -17.16 -28.94
C ASP A 180 19.68 -16.03 -29.97
N ASN A 181 18.82 -15.03 -29.97
CA ASN A 181 18.81 -13.95 -30.96
C ASN A 181 18.97 -12.58 -30.30
N CYS A 182 20.03 -12.39 -29.50
CA CYS A 182 20.40 -11.09 -28.96
C CYS A 182 21.53 -10.48 -29.78
N SER A 183 21.23 -9.38 -30.48
CA SER A 183 22.19 -8.64 -31.32
C SER A 183 22.46 -7.26 -30.75
N PHE A 184 23.73 -6.84 -30.76
CA PHE A 184 24.10 -5.49 -30.32
C PHE A 184 23.42 -4.46 -31.21
N GLN A 185 22.70 -3.52 -30.61
CA GLN A 185 22.07 -2.41 -31.30
C GLN A 185 22.59 -1.11 -30.67
N PRO A 186 23.65 -0.50 -31.22
CA PRO A 186 24.16 0.75 -30.69
C PRO A 186 23.10 1.84 -30.84
N THR A 187 22.76 2.49 -29.73
CA THR A 187 21.83 3.63 -29.72
C THR A 187 22.55 4.94 -30.03
N THR A 188 23.89 4.95 -29.91
CA THR A 188 24.73 6.09 -30.29
C THR A 188 25.89 5.69 -31.21
N ARG A 189 26.38 6.66 -31.99
CA ARG A 189 27.60 6.49 -32.80
C ARG A 189 28.84 6.27 -31.93
N GLN A 190 28.82 6.70 -30.66
CA GLN A 190 29.91 6.47 -29.72
C GLN A 190 29.95 5.00 -29.29
N GLU A 191 28.80 4.43 -28.92
CA GLU A 191 28.67 3.00 -28.59
C GLU A 191 29.12 2.09 -29.74
N LEU A 192 28.79 2.44 -30.99
CA LEU A 192 29.28 1.71 -32.16
C LEU A 192 30.80 1.79 -32.32
N LYS A 193 31.40 2.97 -32.07
CA LYS A 193 32.86 3.13 -32.15
C LYS A 193 33.57 2.34 -31.06
N ASP A 194 33.02 2.33 -29.85
CA ASP A 194 33.61 1.60 -28.72
C ASP A 194 33.54 0.08 -28.94
N ALA A 195 32.43 -0.43 -29.49
CA ALA A 195 32.27 -1.85 -29.84
C ALA A 195 33.18 -2.32 -30.99
N ILE A 196 33.52 -1.45 -31.94
CA ILE A 196 34.42 -1.78 -33.06
C ILE A 196 35.89 -1.84 -32.61
N ASN A 197 36.26 -1.11 -31.56
CA ASN A 197 37.65 -0.94 -31.12
C ASN A 197 38.03 -1.83 -29.91
N ALA A 198 37.10 -2.64 -29.40
CA ALA A 198 37.33 -3.64 -28.34
C ALA A 198 37.75 -4.99 -28.94
#